data_AF-A0AAW0KHY0-F1
#
_entry.id   AF-A0AAW0KHY0-F1
#
_cell.length_a   1.000
_cell.length_b   1.000
_cell.length_c   1.000
_cell.angle_alpha   90.00
_cell.angle_beta   90.00
_cell.angle_gamma   90.00
#
_symmetry.space_group_name_H-M   'P 1'
#
loop_
_entity.id
_entity.type
_entity.pdbx_description
1 polymer ?
#
loop_
_entity_poly.entity_id
_entity_poly.type
_entity_poly.pdbx_seq_one_letter_code
_entity_poly.pdbx_strand_id
1 'polypeptide(L)' 'MSPEQIKGVFTKIGDFQKPKPNPLVRLLAMGVVNYEGEKWAKYRNIINLAFHKEKLKLLENL' A
#
# COMPACT_ATOMS: atom_id res chain seq x y z
N MET A 1 12.94 18.94 -0.22
CA MET A 1 13.16 17.48 -0.17
C MET A 1 13.60 17.05 -1.55
N SER A 2 14.70 16.30 -1.68
CA SER A 2 15.16 15.77 -2.97
C SER A 2 14.48 14.42 -3.29
N PRO A 3 14.42 14.01 -4.57
CA PRO A 3 13.88 12.70 -4.96
C PRO A 3 14.52 11.51 -4.23
N GLU A 4 15.82 11.59 -3.94
CA GLU A 4 16.59 10.56 -3.25
C GLU A 4 16.13 10.40 -1.80
N GLN A 5 15.84 11.51 -1.13
CA GLN A 5 15.29 11.52 0.22
C GLN A 5 13.89 10.88 0.24
N ILE A 6 13.05 11.22 -0.74
CA ILE A 6 11.69 10.66 -0.88
C ILE A 6 11.78 9.14 -1.08
N LYS A 7 12.62 8.67 -2.03
CA LYS A 7 12.85 7.24 -2.27
C LYS A 7 13.33 6.53 -1.00
N GLY A 8 14.22 7.16 -0.23
CA GLY A 8 14.70 6.63 1.04
C GLY A 8 13.57 6.34 2.02
N VAL A 9 12.66 7.30 2.21
CA VAL A 9 11.48 7.13 3.08
C VAL A 9 10.58 6.00 2.60
N PHE A 10 10.27 5.95 1.30
CA PHE A 10 9.37 4.93 0.74
C PHE A 10 9.96 3.52 0.69
N THR A 11 11.29 3.38 0.73
CA THR A 11 11.96 2.06 0.72
C THR A 11 12.12 1.52 2.14
N LYS A 12 12.29 2.40 3.13
CA LYS A 12 12.52 2.04 4.54
C LYS A 12 11.22 2.06 5.35
N ILE A 13 10.21 1.34 4.87
CA ILE A 13 8.86 1.32 5.47
C ILE A 13 8.81 0.79 6.93
N GLY A 14 9.86 0.11 7.38
CA GLY A 14 10.01 -0.31 8.78
C GLY A 14 10.52 0.80 9.70
N ASP A 15 11.32 1.73 9.16
CA ASP A 15 11.92 2.84 9.91
C ASP A 15 10.96 4.04 9.99
N PHE A 16 10.11 4.20 8.97
CA PHE A 16 9.15 5.30 8.85
C PHE A 16 7.71 4.77 8.89
N GLN A 17 7.01 5.04 9.99
CA GLN A 17 5.58 4.76 10.10
C GLN A 17 4.75 5.84 9.40
N LYS A 18 3.58 5.49 8.88
CA LYS A 18 2.64 6.46 8.33
C LYS A 18 2.22 7.46 9.42
N PRO A 19 2.01 8.74 9.07
CA PRO A 19 1.40 9.68 9.99
C PRO A 19 0.01 9.19 10.41
N LYS A 20 -0.39 9.51 11.65
CA LYS A 20 -1.73 9.18 12.14
C LYS A 20 -2.77 9.84 11.23
N PRO A 21 -3.70 9.06 10.64
CA PRO A 21 -4.72 9.64 9.78
C PRO A 21 -5.67 10.53 10.60
N ASN A 22 -6.14 11.62 10.00
CA ASN A 22 -7.21 12.41 10.58
C ASN A 22 -8.53 11.60 10.60
N PRO A 23 -9.53 12.00 11.40
CA PRO A 23 -10.78 11.24 11.53
C PRO A 23 -11.54 11.03 10.21
N LEU A 24 -11.48 11.97 9.27
CA LEU A 24 -12.14 11.84 7.96
C LEU A 24 -11.48 10.77 7.09
N VAL A 25 -10.15 10.75 7.06
CA VAL A 25 -9.39 9.71 6.36
C VAL A 25 -9.70 8.34 6.96
N ARG A 26 -9.80 8.24 8.29
CA ARG A 26 -10.14 6.98 8.96
C ARG A 26 -11.56 6.47 8.61
N LEU A 27 -12.49 7.37 8.32
CA LEU A 27 -13.85 7.02 7.90
C LEU A 27 -13.90 6.55 6.44
N LEU A 28 -13.19 7.24 5.54
CA LEU A 28 -13.24 6.97 4.09
C LEU A 28 -12.30 5.85 3.66
N ALA A 29 -11.15 5.74 4.31
CA ALA A 29 -10.11 4.79 3.97
C ALA A 29 -10.04 3.74 5.08
N MET A 30 -10.54 2.53 4.80
CA MET A 30 -10.48 1.37 5.69
C MET A 30 -9.64 0.24 5.07
N GLY A 31 -9.25 -0.75 5.86
CA GLY A 31 -8.53 -1.93 5.38
C GLY A 31 -7.03 -1.71 5.16
N VAL A 32 -6.46 -2.32 4.10
CA VAL A 32 -5.00 -2.45 3.89
C VAL A 32 -4.26 -1.13 3.88
N VAL A 33 -4.88 -0.04 3.44
CA VAL A 33 -4.28 1.30 3.45
C VAL A 33 -3.81 1.73 4.86
N ASN A 34 -4.54 1.31 5.91
CA ASN A 34 -4.22 1.62 7.31
C ASN A 34 -3.37 0.55 8.01
N TYR A 35 -3.09 -0.58 7.35
CA TYR A 35 -2.21 -1.58 7.96
C TYR A 35 -0.75 -1.15 7.83
N GLU A 36 0.06 -1.59 8.79
CA GLU A 36 1.52 -1.37 8.82
C GLU A 36 2.25 -2.69 9.09
N GLY A 37 3.55 -2.71 8.86
CA GLY A 37 4.44 -3.83 9.17
C GLY A 37 3.99 -5.16 8.55
N GLU A 38 4.13 -6.25 9.30
CA GLU A 38 3.80 -7.61 8.83
C GLU A 38 2.33 -7.76 8.42
N LYS A 39 1.42 -7.06 9.10
CA LYS A 39 0.00 -7.07 8.76
C LYS A 39 -0.23 -6.47 7.38
N TRP A 40 0.44 -5.37 7.06
CA TRP A 40 0.36 -4.81 5.71
C TRP A 40 1.01 -5.74 4.67
N ALA A 41 2.19 -6.29 4.97
CA ALA A 41 2.92 -7.17 4.06
C ALA A 41 2.09 -8.41 3.68
N LYS A 42 1.46 -9.06 4.67
CA LYS A 42 0.60 -10.23 4.46
C LYS A 42 -0.57 -9.92 3.52
N TYR A 43 -1.33 -8.86 3.81
CA TYR A 43 -2.53 -8.56 3.04
C TYR A 43 -2.20 -7.96 1.66
N ARG A 44 -1.12 -7.19 1.53
CA ARG A 44 -0.63 -6.72 0.23
C ARG A 44 -0.26 -7.90 -0.67
N ASN A 45 0.40 -8.93 -0.14
CA ASN A 45 0.73 -10.12 -0.92
C ASN A 45 -0.54 -10.78 -1.51
N ILE A 46 -1.58 -10.96 -0.68
CA ILE A 46 -2.87 -11.52 -1.13
C ILE A 46 -3.51 -10.64 -2.22
N ILE A 47 -3.56 -9.33 -2.00
CA ILE A 47 -4.17 -8.39 -2.97
C ILE A 47 -3.40 -8.38 -4.29
N ASN A 48 -2.05 -8.39 -4.23
CA ASN A 48 -1.22 -8.36 -5.43
C ASN A 48 -1.53 -9.51 -6.40
N LEU A 49 -1.98 -10.67 -5.90
CA LEU A 49 -2.37 -11.81 -6.75
C LEU A 49 -3.48 -11.45 -7.76
N ALA A 50 -4.40 -10.56 -7.37
CA ALA A 50 -5.47 -10.11 -8.26
C ALA A 50 -4.97 -9.15 -9.36
N PHE A 51 -3.80 -8.55 -9.16
CA PHE A 51 -3.17 -7.59 -10.08
C PHE A 51 -1.97 -8.20 -10.82
N HIS A 52 -1.81 -9.52 -10.81
CA HIS A 52 -0.85 -10.18 -11.68
C HIS A 52 -1.23 -10.01 -13.15
N LYS A 53 -0.22 -10.00 -14.04
CA LYS A 53 -0.39 -9.69 -15.47
C LYS A 53 -1.45 -10.56 -16.14
N GLU A 54 -1.51 -11.85 -15.83
CA GLU A 54 -2.52 -12.77 -16.34
C GLU A 54 -3.94 -12.42 -15.90
N LYS A 55 -4.11 -11.91 -14.67
CA LYS A 55 -5.41 -11.46 -14.16
C LYS A 55 -5.84 -10.15 -14.80
N LEU A 56 -4.89 -9.22 -15.00
CA LEU A 56 -5.16 -7.95 -15.66
C LEU A 56 -5.60 -8.14 -17.11
N LYS A 57 -4.98 -9.06 -17.86
CA LYS A 57 -5.44 -9.41 -19.21
C LYS A 57 -6.89 -9.88 -19.25
N LEU A 58 -7.37 -10.58 -18.22
CA LEU A 58 -8.77 -10.98 -18.17
C LEU A 58 -9.71 -9.78 -17.99
N LEU A 59 -9.25 -8.71 -17.35
CA LEU A 59 -10.02 -7.46 -17.19
C LEU A 59 -10.00 -6.59 -18.45
N GLU A 60 -8.88 -6.58 -19.21
CA GLU A 60 -8.76 -5.83 -20.47
C GLU A 60 -9.59 -6.43 -21.61
N ASN A 61 -9.90 -7.72 -21.56
CA ASN A 61 -10.71 -8.42 -22.56
C ASN A 61 -12.21 -8.45 -22.23
N LEU A 62 -12.65 -7.70 -21.20
CA LEU A 62 -14.05 -7.43 -20.86
C LEU A 62 -14.50 -6.11 -21.48
#